data_AF-A0A923TDJ4-F1
#
_entry.id   AF-A0A923TDJ4-F1
#
_cell.length_a   1.000
_cell.length_b   1.000
_cell.length_c   1.000
_cell.angle_alpha   90.00
_cell.angle_beta   90.00
_cell.angle_gamma   90.00
#
_symmetry.space_group_name_H-M   'P 1'
#
loop_
_entity.id
_entity.type
_entity.pdbx_description
1 polymer ?
#
loop_
_entity_poly.entity_id
_entity_poly.type
_entity_poly.pdbx_seq_one_letter_code
_entity_poly.pdbx_strand_id
1 'polypeptide(L)'
;MKSYSSAIRIGVSAAALLLSGFARAQGITPTSGINLPVLGQVAPRAAKAIASSSWSIGGETLDRDFADYAKYKSYLGPLGAKGLRLQAGWAKCEKVKGTYDFTWLDPVIDDAIAQGVRPWLEMSYGNTIYPGGGDTGLGGGFPSSPDALAAWDRWCRALVERYKDRVNQWEVWNEPDLNKDGTAGAAAYVDLYIRTAMMVRELQPKGQVWALALAGNTDYADTFLAGMQAKGKLDLIDAITFHGYPRNPDDTTRVDKLRAIGAKYGRVIPLRQGETGAPSKYQENFALSKLSFTETTHAKWDLRRLLAHHAKDVPMNLFTLCDLHYTTASAQGGADGVLRMNHKGLLATNADQTVAYAKPAYRAAQTVFAIFDDTLARIADYPSATTAVREVALSGYSRASDGAQVVALWFSDAPPADANGVSLANVTLRAGKFAEPVLVDVRTSTVYALPKGSWTQSEKGAVFRAVPIYDSPMLIAEKSALPLP
;
A
#
# COMPACT_ATOMS: atom_id res chain seq x y z
N MET A 1 24.61 -34.60 -63.58
CA MET A 1 24.52 -34.97 -62.15
C MET A 1 25.38 -33.99 -61.38
N LYS A 2 24.80 -33.29 -60.38
CA LYS A 2 25.43 -32.25 -59.51
C LYS A 2 25.75 -30.94 -60.27
N SER A 3 25.61 -29.69 -59.79
CA SER A 3 25.15 -28.99 -58.57
C SER A 3 26.03 -27.72 -58.47
N TYR A 4 25.54 -26.67 -57.78
CA TYR A 4 26.16 -25.38 -57.40
C TYR A 4 25.93 -24.24 -58.40
N SER A 5 25.10 -23.23 -58.13
CA SER A 5 24.95 -22.29 -56.98
C SER A 5 25.53 -20.92 -57.36
N SER A 6 24.66 -19.92 -57.52
CA SER A 6 24.95 -18.55 -57.09
C SER A 6 23.64 -17.81 -56.82
N ALA A 7 23.38 -17.57 -55.53
CA ALA A 7 22.28 -16.76 -55.05
C ALA A 7 22.73 -15.31 -54.96
N ILE A 8 21.95 -14.42 -55.55
CA ILE A 8 22.08 -12.96 -55.46
C ILE A 8 21.64 -12.53 -54.04
N ARG A 9 22.54 -11.85 -53.32
CA ARG A 9 22.22 -11.18 -52.06
C ARG A 9 21.48 -9.87 -52.36
N ILE A 10 20.23 -9.77 -51.94
CA ILE A 10 19.53 -8.50 -51.78
C ILE A 10 19.44 -8.25 -50.27
N GLY A 11 20.12 -7.22 -49.80
CA GLY A 11 20.04 -6.76 -48.42
C GLY A 11 18.69 -6.10 -48.17
N VAL A 12 17.94 -6.63 -47.23
CA VAL A 12 16.78 -5.96 -46.64
C VAL A 12 17.19 -5.50 -45.25
N SER A 13 17.29 -4.18 -45.09
CA SER A 13 17.47 -3.52 -43.80
C SER A 13 16.31 -3.88 -42.88
N ALA A 14 16.60 -4.58 -41.78
CA ALA A 14 15.64 -4.83 -40.73
C ALA A 14 15.41 -3.52 -39.95
N ALA A 15 14.32 -2.82 -40.27
CA ALA A 15 13.80 -1.77 -39.43
C ALA A 15 13.33 -2.38 -38.10
N ALA A 16 13.92 -1.92 -37.01
CA ALA A 16 13.52 -2.26 -35.65
C ALA A 16 12.08 -1.76 -35.41
N LEU A 17 11.10 -2.66 -35.51
CA LEU A 17 9.79 -2.44 -34.94
C LEU A 17 9.94 -2.50 -33.42
N LEU A 18 10.02 -1.32 -32.79
CA LEU A 18 9.71 -1.15 -31.38
C LEU A 18 8.27 -1.66 -31.17
N LEU A 19 8.16 -2.85 -30.58
CA LEU A 19 6.93 -3.37 -30.02
C LEU A 19 6.53 -2.47 -28.85
N SER A 20 5.82 -1.39 -29.14
CA SER A 20 4.98 -0.70 -28.17
C SER A 20 3.96 -1.73 -27.68
N GLY A 21 4.14 -2.22 -26.46
CA GLY A 21 3.14 -3.02 -25.78
C GLY A 21 1.85 -2.23 -25.70
N PHE A 22 0.93 -2.50 -26.62
CA PHE A 22 -0.43 -2.01 -26.56
C PHE A 22 -1.08 -2.62 -25.32
N ALA A 23 -1.03 -1.89 -24.21
CA ALA A 23 -2.12 -1.94 -23.25
C ALA A 23 -3.38 -1.64 -24.07
N ARG A 24 -4.22 -2.65 -24.29
CA ARG A 24 -5.55 -2.42 -24.86
C ARG A 24 -6.17 -1.32 -23.99
N ALA A 25 -6.37 -0.13 -24.57
CA ALA A 25 -7.15 0.92 -23.95
C ALA A 25 -8.47 0.25 -23.55
N GLN A 26 -8.67 0.05 -22.24
CA GLN A 26 -9.95 -0.39 -21.73
C GLN A 26 -10.93 0.68 -22.21
N GLY A 27 -11.87 0.27 -23.07
CA GLY A 27 -12.95 1.15 -23.47
C GLY A 27 -13.54 1.77 -22.22
N ILE A 28 -13.77 3.09 -22.25
CA ILE A 28 -14.39 3.80 -21.13
C ILE A 28 -15.71 3.09 -20.86
N THR A 29 -15.76 2.33 -19.76
CA THR A 29 -16.96 1.61 -19.36
C THR A 29 -17.53 2.39 -18.19
N PRO A 30 -18.55 3.25 -18.43
CA PRO A 30 -19.12 4.06 -17.38
C PRO A 30 -19.68 3.18 -16.27
N THR A 31 -19.63 3.70 -15.05
CA THR A 31 -20.32 3.10 -13.92
C THR A 31 -21.83 3.13 -14.17
N SER A 32 -22.50 2.02 -13.91
CA SER A 32 -23.93 1.85 -14.19
C SER A 32 -24.76 2.96 -13.52
N GLY A 33 -25.56 3.67 -14.30
CA GLY A 33 -26.40 4.77 -13.83
C GLY A 33 -25.75 6.15 -13.84
N ILE A 34 -24.46 6.28 -14.19
CA ILE A 34 -23.86 7.58 -14.50
C ILE A 34 -24.12 7.92 -15.97
N ASN A 35 -25.10 8.78 -16.22
CA ASN A 35 -25.48 9.26 -17.56
C ASN A 35 -24.97 10.69 -17.78
N LEU A 36 -23.65 10.87 -17.72
CA LEU A 36 -22.99 12.16 -17.94
C LEU A 36 -22.03 12.08 -19.14
N PRO A 37 -21.78 13.19 -19.86
CA PRO A 37 -20.81 13.20 -20.96
C PRO A 37 -19.41 12.84 -20.45
N VAL A 38 -18.77 11.87 -21.08
CA VAL A 38 -17.40 11.45 -20.77
C VAL A 38 -16.41 12.43 -21.41
N LEU A 39 -15.52 12.98 -20.59
CA LEU A 39 -14.42 13.86 -21.02
C LEU A 39 -13.12 13.09 -21.27
N GLY A 40 -12.96 11.93 -20.66
CA GLY A 40 -11.76 11.10 -20.81
C GLY A 40 -11.48 10.28 -19.56
N GLN A 41 -10.20 9.99 -19.33
CA GLN A 41 -9.73 9.31 -18.13
C GLN A 41 -8.57 10.07 -17.48
N VAL A 42 -8.47 9.98 -16.16
CA VAL A 42 -7.28 10.41 -15.42
C VAL A 42 -6.07 9.63 -15.94
N ALA A 43 -5.03 10.36 -16.37
CA ALA A 43 -3.78 9.79 -16.84
C ALA A 43 -2.96 9.27 -15.64
N PRO A 44 -2.44 8.04 -15.69
CA PRO A 44 -1.59 7.53 -14.63
C PRO A 44 -0.25 8.30 -14.65
N ARG A 45 0.34 8.50 -13.47
CA ARG A 45 1.67 9.09 -13.33
C ARG A 45 2.61 8.04 -12.75
N ALA A 46 3.68 7.72 -13.47
CA ALA A 46 4.71 6.83 -12.96
C ALA A 46 5.40 7.47 -11.74
N ALA A 47 5.96 6.64 -10.85
CA ALA A 47 6.57 7.10 -9.60
C ALA A 47 7.68 8.16 -9.80
N LYS A 48 8.41 8.11 -10.92
CA LYS A 48 9.42 9.14 -11.29
C LYS A 48 8.82 10.51 -11.60
N ALA A 49 7.58 10.56 -12.06
CA ALA A 49 6.87 11.80 -12.39
C ALA A 49 6.15 12.40 -11.17
N ILE A 50 6.26 11.76 -10.00
CA ILE A 50 5.69 12.21 -8.73
C ILE A 50 6.85 12.55 -7.79
N ALA A 51 6.89 13.79 -7.32
CA ALA A 51 7.95 14.27 -6.44
C ALA A 51 7.93 13.49 -5.11
N SER A 52 6.82 13.56 -4.37
CA SER A 52 6.59 12.69 -3.22
C SER A 52 5.10 12.42 -3.00
N SER A 53 4.79 11.38 -2.22
CA SER A 53 3.43 11.05 -1.79
C SER A 53 3.49 10.16 -0.55
N SER A 54 2.35 9.99 0.11
CA SER A 54 2.20 9.11 1.27
C SER A 54 1.88 7.65 0.92
N TRP A 55 1.96 7.30 -0.37
CA TRP A 55 1.56 6.00 -0.89
C TRP A 55 2.73 5.04 -1.02
N SER A 56 2.57 3.87 -0.41
CA SER A 56 3.43 2.72 -0.60
C SER A 56 2.65 1.54 -1.17
N ILE A 57 3.36 0.62 -1.81
CA ILE A 57 2.83 -0.67 -2.24
C ILE A 57 3.63 -1.79 -1.59
N GLY A 58 2.94 -2.89 -1.30
CA GLY A 58 3.54 -4.09 -0.77
C GLY A 58 4.43 -4.83 -1.78
N GLY A 59 5.64 -5.15 -1.33
CA GLY A 59 6.54 -6.17 -1.89
C GLY A 59 6.97 -7.14 -0.79
N GLU A 60 6.12 -7.33 0.22
CA GLU A 60 6.37 -8.23 1.34
C GLU A 60 6.50 -9.68 0.87
N THR A 61 6.96 -10.55 1.76
CA THR A 61 7.04 -12.01 1.56
C THR A 61 8.05 -12.51 0.52
N LEU A 62 8.78 -11.60 -0.14
CA LEU A 62 9.90 -11.96 -1.02
C LEU A 62 11.02 -12.70 -0.26
N ASP A 63 11.16 -12.45 1.04
CA ASP A 63 12.06 -13.19 1.95
C ASP A 63 11.71 -14.68 2.10
N ARG A 64 10.54 -15.09 1.63
CA ARG A 64 10.01 -16.46 1.72
C ARG A 64 9.58 -17.00 0.35
N ASP A 65 9.95 -16.32 -0.72
CA ASP A 65 9.72 -16.70 -2.12
C ASP A 65 8.22 -16.91 -2.47
N PHE A 66 7.31 -16.24 -1.76
CA PHE A 66 5.88 -16.28 -2.11
C PHE A 66 5.55 -15.46 -3.37
N ALA A 67 6.48 -14.63 -3.82
CA ALA A 67 6.47 -14.00 -5.11
C ALA A 67 7.90 -13.84 -5.63
N ASP A 68 8.04 -13.63 -6.92
CA ASP A 68 9.32 -13.33 -7.58
C ASP A 68 9.27 -11.91 -8.17
N TYR A 69 10.06 -11.02 -7.59
CA TYR A 69 10.15 -9.62 -8.01
C TYR A 69 10.46 -9.46 -9.50
N ALA A 70 11.31 -10.32 -10.08
CA ALA A 70 11.68 -10.24 -11.48
C ALA A 70 10.47 -10.43 -12.42
N LYS A 71 9.42 -11.12 -11.94
CA LYS A 71 8.20 -11.41 -12.72
C LYS A 71 7.22 -10.25 -12.81
N TYR A 72 7.25 -9.33 -11.85
CA TYR A 72 6.29 -8.22 -11.78
C TYR A 72 6.92 -6.83 -11.77
N LYS A 73 8.25 -6.70 -11.69
CA LYS A 73 8.94 -5.41 -11.51
C LYS A 73 8.57 -4.33 -12.54
N SER A 74 8.20 -4.71 -13.76
CA SER A 74 7.78 -3.76 -14.81
C SER A 74 6.49 -2.98 -14.47
N TYR A 75 5.75 -3.40 -13.46
CA TYR A 75 4.54 -2.74 -12.98
C TYR A 75 4.79 -1.80 -11.79
N LEU A 76 5.96 -1.86 -11.14
CA LEU A 76 6.21 -1.09 -9.92
C LEU A 76 6.24 0.43 -10.18
N GLY A 77 7.12 0.88 -11.07
CA GLY A 77 7.25 2.30 -11.42
C GLY A 77 5.98 2.88 -12.05
N PRO A 78 5.37 2.21 -13.05
CA PRO A 78 4.12 2.68 -13.64
C PRO A 78 2.93 2.77 -12.68
N LEU A 79 2.93 2.06 -11.56
CA LEU A 79 1.85 2.14 -10.57
C LEU A 79 1.73 3.54 -9.94
N GLY A 80 2.85 4.22 -9.70
CA GLY A 80 2.86 5.58 -9.12
C GLY A 80 2.99 5.64 -7.59
N ALA A 81 3.04 4.50 -6.89
CA ALA A 81 3.41 4.47 -5.47
C ALA A 81 4.83 4.99 -5.26
N LYS A 82 5.09 5.69 -4.15
CA LYS A 82 6.41 6.27 -3.82
C LYS A 82 7.20 5.44 -2.82
N GLY A 83 6.58 4.48 -2.14
CA GLY A 83 7.24 3.53 -1.27
C GLY A 83 7.03 2.07 -1.69
N LEU A 84 7.98 1.20 -1.35
CA LEU A 84 7.89 -0.25 -1.46
C LEU A 84 8.22 -0.86 -0.11
N ARG A 85 7.25 -1.50 0.57
CA ARG A 85 7.51 -2.22 1.83
C ARG A 85 8.03 -3.62 1.53
N LEU A 86 9.17 -3.98 2.13
CA LEU A 86 9.84 -5.27 1.96
C LEU A 86 10.19 -5.87 3.32
N GLN A 87 10.24 -7.19 3.38
CA GLN A 87 10.77 -7.92 4.54
C GLN A 87 12.18 -8.38 4.20
N ALA A 88 13.14 -8.06 5.05
CA ALA A 88 14.55 -8.28 4.78
C ALA A 88 15.01 -9.73 5.02
N GLY A 89 14.23 -10.54 5.75
CA GLY A 89 14.41 -11.99 5.81
C GLY A 89 15.71 -12.48 6.43
N TRP A 90 15.84 -12.48 7.76
CA TRP A 90 17.07 -12.94 8.43
C TRP A 90 17.52 -14.33 7.97
N ALA A 91 16.63 -15.32 8.01
CA ALA A 91 16.95 -16.68 7.58
C ALA A 91 17.27 -16.81 6.07
N LYS A 92 16.70 -15.94 5.22
CA LYS A 92 17.03 -15.95 3.79
C LYS A 92 18.42 -15.37 3.54
N CYS A 93 18.79 -14.34 4.29
CA CYS A 93 20.09 -13.70 4.23
C CYS A 93 21.21 -14.53 4.89
N GLU A 94 20.94 -15.23 5.99
CA GLU A 94 21.96 -15.95 6.75
C GLU A 94 21.65 -17.45 6.82
N LYS A 95 22.06 -18.19 5.79
CA LYS A 95 21.91 -19.66 5.73
C LYS A 95 23.06 -20.40 6.42
N VAL A 96 24.20 -19.73 6.58
CA VAL A 96 25.39 -20.23 7.27
C VAL A 96 25.78 -19.18 8.30
N LYS A 97 26.01 -19.59 9.56
CA LYS A 97 26.31 -18.67 10.67
C LYS A 97 27.45 -17.71 10.30
N GLY A 98 27.18 -16.40 10.39
CA GLY A 98 28.12 -15.31 10.11
C GLY A 98 28.30 -14.98 8.63
N THR A 99 27.65 -15.68 7.70
CA THR A 99 27.77 -15.45 6.26
C THR A 99 26.45 -14.95 5.69
N TYR A 100 26.48 -13.73 5.14
CA TYR A 100 25.29 -13.06 4.62
C TYR A 100 25.24 -13.07 3.10
N ASP A 101 24.11 -13.50 2.54
CA ASP A 101 23.77 -13.45 1.13
C ASP A 101 22.60 -12.49 0.89
N PHE A 102 22.93 -11.34 0.29
CA PHE A 102 21.97 -10.29 -0.06
C PHE A 102 21.67 -10.25 -1.57
N THR A 103 22.17 -11.23 -2.35
CA THR A 103 22.07 -11.22 -3.82
C THR A 103 20.63 -11.22 -4.33
N TRP A 104 19.68 -11.70 -3.53
CA TRP A 104 18.25 -11.66 -3.86
C TRP A 104 17.60 -10.29 -3.59
N LEU A 105 18.11 -9.53 -2.60
CA LEU A 105 17.52 -8.27 -2.15
C LEU A 105 18.14 -7.04 -2.84
N ASP A 106 19.43 -7.11 -3.19
CA ASP A 106 20.12 -6.06 -3.94
C ASP A 106 19.40 -5.63 -5.22
N PRO A 107 19.09 -6.54 -6.17
CA PRO A 107 18.42 -6.15 -7.40
C PRO A 107 17.02 -5.58 -7.17
N VAL A 108 16.34 -5.98 -6.09
CA VAL A 108 15.01 -5.43 -5.74
C VAL A 108 15.14 -3.98 -5.30
N ILE A 109 16.09 -3.68 -4.42
CA ILE A 109 16.35 -2.33 -3.91
C ILE A 109 16.81 -1.40 -5.03
N ASP A 110 17.78 -1.84 -5.84
CA ASP A 110 18.33 -1.02 -6.91
C ASP A 110 17.31 -0.73 -8.00
N ASP A 111 16.52 -1.73 -8.39
CA ASP A 111 15.48 -1.57 -9.41
C ASP A 111 14.33 -0.68 -8.89
N ALA A 112 13.87 -0.86 -7.64
CA ALA A 112 12.85 0.00 -7.05
C ALA A 112 13.27 1.48 -7.05
N ILE A 113 14.50 1.79 -6.61
CA ILE A 113 15.06 3.14 -6.63
C ILE A 113 15.18 3.65 -8.08
N ALA A 114 15.70 2.81 -8.99
CA ALA A 114 15.79 3.13 -10.40
C ALA A 114 14.43 3.37 -11.06
N GLN A 115 13.33 2.90 -10.47
CA GLN A 115 11.94 3.17 -10.88
C GLN A 115 11.31 4.38 -10.15
N GLY A 116 12.03 5.04 -9.26
CA GLY A 116 11.55 6.20 -8.49
C GLY A 116 10.73 5.84 -7.25
N VAL A 117 10.87 4.60 -6.76
CA VAL A 117 10.17 4.05 -5.58
C VAL A 117 11.17 3.85 -4.44
N ARG A 118 10.88 4.40 -3.27
CA ARG A 118 11.76 4.31 -2.09
C ARG A 118 11.52 2.98 -1.34
N PRO A 119 12.55 2.16 -1.12
CA PRO A 119 12.41 0.97 -0.29
C PRO A 119 12.24 1.33 1.18
N TRP A 120 11.41 0.54 1.86
CA TRP A 120 11.25 0.47 3.31
C TRP A 120 11.49 -0.99 3.70
N LEU A 121 12.49 -1.23 4.55
CA LEU A 121 12.90 -2.59 4.94
C LEU A 121 12.48 -2.92 6.37
N GLU A 122 11.73 -4.01 6.52
CA GLU A 122 11.42 -4.63 7.80
C GLU A 122 12.48 -5.67 8.16
N MET A 123 13.01 -5.59 9.39
CA MET A 123 13.89 -6.60 9.97
C MET A 123 13.04 -7.70 10.61
N SER A 124 12.93 -8.84 9.93
CA SER A 124 12.17 -10.04 10.32
C SER A 124 12.66 -11.25 9.51
N TYR A 125 12.25 -12.49 9.76
CA TYR A 125 11.78 -13.05 11.03
C TYR A 125 12.96 -13.66 11.80
N GLY A 126 12.76 -14.78 12.48
CA GLY A 126 13.81 -15.55 13.16
C GLY A 126 14.70 -16.32 12.19
N ASN A 127 15.67 -17.03 12.76
CA ASN A 127 16.59 -17.89 12.02
C ASN A 127 16.89 -19.18 12.78
N THR A 128 16.42 -20.30 12.23
CA THR A 128 16.43 -21.62 12.87
C THR A 128 17.81 -22.25 12.96
N ILE A 129 18.84 -21.69 12.30
CA ILE A 129 20.24 -22.14 12.47
C ILE A 129 20.82 -21.77 13.85
N TYR A 130 20.12 -20.90 14.59
CA TYR A 130 20.47 -20.49 15.94
C TYR A 130 19.47 -21.08 16.94
N PRO A 131 19.93 -21.87 17.94
CA PRO A 131 19.08 -22.26 19.06
C PRO A 131 18.46 -21.03 19.74
N GLY A 132 17.14 -21.00 19.85
CA GLY A 132 16.42 -19.82 20.36
C GLY A 132 16.40 -18.63 19.41
N GLY A 133 16.61 -18.83 18.10
CA GLY A 133 16.56 -17.80 17.05
C GLY A 133 15.17 -17.46 16.52
N GLY A 134 14.13 -18.13 17.01
CA GLY A 134 12.76 -18.05 16.46
C GLY A 134 12.64 -18.78 15.12
N ASP A 135 11.42 -18.80 14.59
CA ASP A 135 11.10 -19.36 13.27
C ASP A 135 11.09 -18.32 12.16
N THR A 136 11.15 -18.80 10.92
CA THR A 136 11.21 -17.97 9.71
C THR A 136 9.87 -17.36 9.33
N GLY A 137 8.83 -17.54 10.15
CA GLY A 137 7.47 -17.18 9.80
C GLY A 137 6.67 -16.43 10.85
N LEU A 138 5.44 -16.11 10.47
CA LEU A 138 4.52 -15.29 11.25
C LEU A 138 4.25 -15.92 12.62
N GLY A 139 4.43 -15.13 13.68
CA GLY A 139 4.27 -15.62 15.05
C GLY A 139 5.36 -16.58 15.52
N GLY A 140 6.47 -16.73 14.78
CA GLY A 140 7.56 -17.68 15.07
C GLY A 140 8.43 -17.37 16.29
N GLY A 141 8.12 -16.34 17.07
CA GLY A 141 8.90 -15.92 18.23
C GLY A 141 10.16 -15.12 17.88
N PHE A 142 10.68 -14.37 18.86
CA PHE A 142 11.89 -13.57 18.70
C PHE A 142 13.16 -14.39 18.95
N PRO A 143 14.33 -13.94 18.43
CA PRO A 143 15.60 -14.38 18.99
C PRO A 143 15.66 -14.09 20.49
N SER A 144 16.04 -15.08 21.28
CA SER A 144 15.97 -15.05 22.76
C SER A 144 17.21 -15.58 23.45
N SER A 145 17.97 -16.50 22.84
CA SER A 145 19.23 -16.97 23.41
C SER A 145 20.34 -15.92 23.25
N PRO A 146 21.37 -15.90 24.11
CA PRO A 146 22.50 -14.99 23.95
C PRO A 146 23.18 -15.08 22.57
N ASP A 147 23.36 -16.29 22.03
CA ASP A 147 23.94 -16.50 20.69
C ASP A 147 23.02 -15.96 19.59
N ALA A 148 21.72 -16.28 19.65
CA ALA A 148 20.74 -15.82 18.68
C ALA A 148 20.56 -14.30 18.69
N LEU A 149 20.54 -13.68 19.88
CA LEU A 149 20.54 -12.24 20.04
C LEU A 149 21.81 -11.67 19.40
N ALA A 150 23.01 -12.11 19.80
CA ALA A 150 24.24 -11.60 19.22
C ALA A 150 24.29 -11.76 17.68
N ALA A 151 23.73 -12.85 17.15
CA ALA A 151 23.62 -13.06 15.71
C ALA A 151 22.66 -12.08 15.02
N TRP A 152 21.49 -11.82 15.61
CA TRP A 152 20.58 -10.78 15.15
C TRP A 152 21.27 -9.41 15.08
N ASP A 153 22.05 -9.03 16.09
CA ASP A 153 22.78 -7.74 16.06
C ASP A 153 23.76 -7.66 14.89
N ARG A 154 24.52 -8.74 14.65
CA ARG A 154 25.45 -8.80 13.52
C ARG A 154 24.71 -8.72 12.19
N TRP A 155 23.59 -9.43 12.03
CA TRP A 155 22.80 -9.40 10.82
C TRP A 155 22.18 -8.02 10.58
N CYS A 156 21.52 -7.43 11.57
CA CYS A 156 20.93 -6.10 11.45
C CYS A 156 22.00 -5.04 11.15
N ARG A 157 23.19 -5.13 11.76
CA ARG A 157 24.34 -4.26 11.44
C ARG A 157 24.78 -4.43 9.99
N ALA A 158 24.96 -5.66 9.52
CA ALA A 158 25.33 -5.94 8.13
C ALA A 158 24.27 -5.42 7.13
N LEU A 159 22.99 -5.56 7.46
CA LEU A 159 21.87 -5.07 6.65
C LEU A 159 21.87 -3.54 6.56
N VAL A 160 22.01 -2.85 7.70
CA VAL A 160 22.05 -1.37 7.75
C VAL A 160 23.30 -0.85 7.04
N GLU A 161 24.48 -1.41 7.31
CA GLU A 161 25.73 -0.99 6.65
C GLU A 161 25.64 -1.12 5.12
N ARG A 162 24.99 -2.19 4.63
CA ARG A 162 24.81 -2.43 3.19
C ARG A 162 23.88 -1.44 2.50
N TYR A 163 22.84 -0.98 3.19
CA TYR A 163 21.76 -0.21 2.56
C TYR A 163 21.56 1.21 3.09
N LYS A 164 22.31 1.67 4.11
CA LYS A 164 22.14 3.01 4.73
C LYS A 164 22.23 4.20 3.78
N ASP A 165 22.88 4.08 2.62
CA ASP A 165 22.96 5.16 1.64
C ASP A 165 21.75 5.17 0.67
N ARG A 166 20.93 4.13 0.69
CA ARG A 166 19.79 3.89 -0.23
C ARG A 166 18.45 3.74 0.50
N VAL A 167 18.48 3.27 1.74
CA VAL A 167 17.32 2.99 2.60
C VAL A 167 17.49 3.76 3.91
N ASN A 168 16.44 4.50 4.27
CA ASN A 168 16.38 5.25 5.52
C ASN A 168 15.09 4.96 6.32
N GLN A 169 14.32 3.95 5.92
CA GLN A 169 13.08 3.54 6.56
C GLN A 169 13.21 2.08 6.96
N TRP A 170 13.29 1.87 8.27
CA TRP A 170 13.47 0.57 8.91
C TRP A 170 12.27 0.27 9.78
N GLU A 171 11.75 -0.95 9.72
CA GLU A 171 10.72 -1.44 10.63
C GLU A 171 11.24 -2.64 11.39
N VAL A 172 11.01 -2.69 12.70
CA VAL A 172 11.52 -3.78 13.53
C VAL A 172 10.40 -4.78 13.79
N TRP A 173 10.52 -5.96 13.18
CA TRP A 173 9.60 -7.09 13.27
C TRP A 173 8.23 -6.89 12.61
N ASN A 174 7.56 -8.01 12.30
CA ASN A 174 6.19 -8.05 11.80
C ASN A 174 5.23 -8.66 12.83
N GLU A 175 4.13 -7.98 13.14
CA GLU A 175 2.99 -8.53 13.89
C GLU A 175 3.40 -9.33 15.15
N PRO A 176 4.18 -8.73 16.07
CA PRO A 176 4.66 -9.42 17.27
C PRO A 176 3.51 -9.87 18.17
N ASP A 177 2.33 -9.28 18.02
CA ASP A 177 1.11 -9.62 18.73
C ASP A 177 0.42 -10.91 18.25
N LEU A 178 0.94 -11.59 17.22
CA LEU A 178 0.41 -12.86 16.73
C LEU A 178 1.12 -14.11 17.27
N ASN A 179 2.19 -13.97 18.05
CA ASN A 179 2.83 -15.10 18.71
C ASN A 179 1.94 -15.64 19.84
N LYS A 180 1.37 -16.83 19.65
CA LYS A 180 0.43 -17.45 20.60
C LYS A 180 1.12 -18.24 21.71
N ASP A 181 2.39 -18.56 21.55
CA ASP A 181 3.15 -19.40 22.48
C ASP A 181 3.80 -18.58 23.62
N GLY A 182 3.55 -17.26 23.64
CA GLY A 182 4.00 -16.36 24.71
C GLY A 182 5.50 -16.01 24.67
N THR A 183 6.24 -16.54 23.70
CA THR A 183 7.69 -16.29 23.51
C THR A 183 7.99 -14.89 22.95
N ALA A 184 6.97 -14.17 22.46
CA ALA A 184 7.10 -12.84 21.90
C ALA A 184 6.27 -11.77 22.65
N GLY A 185 6.21 -11.86 23.98
CA GLY A 185 5.52 -10.86 24.81
C GLY A 185 6.07 -9.43 24.63
N ALA A 186 5.25 -8.42 24.94
CA ALA A 186 5.59 -7.01 24.73
C ALA A 186 6.90 -6.58 25.41
N ALA A 187 7.24 -7.14 26.58
CA ALA A 187 8.51 -6.87 27.26
C ALA A 187 9.73 -7.34 26.44
N ALA A 188 9.64 -8.54 25.84
CA ALA A 188 10.71 -9.05 24.97
C ALA A 188 10.83 -8.21 23.69
N TYR A 189 9.71 -7.71 23.16
CA TYR A 189 9.73 -6.81 22.02
C TYR A 189 10.32 -5.44 22.36
N VAL A 190 10.07 -4.89 23.55
CA VAL A 190 10.74 -3.66 24.04
C VAL A 190 12.26 -3.84 23.98
N ASP A 191 12.78 -4.96 24.47
CA ASP A 191 14.22 -5.24 24.47
C ASP A 191 14.80 -5.41 23.06
N LEU A 192 14.13 -6.20 22.22
CA LEU A 192 14.53 -6.38 20.82
C LEU A 192 14.51 -5.06 20.04
N TYR A 193 13.45 -4.25 20.24
CA TYR A 193 13.28 -2.96 19.59
C TYR A 193 14.35 -1.96 20.00
N ILE A 194 14.59 -1.76 21.31
CA ILE A 194 15.61 -0.83 21.80
C ILE A 194 16.97 -1.19 21.22
N ARG A 195 17.34 -2.48 21.29
CA ARG A 195 18.61 -2.98 20.80
C ARG A 195 18.81 -2.69 19.30
N THR A 196 17.78 -3.00 18.50
CA THR A 196 17.82 -2.79 17.05
C THR A 196 17.81 -1.31 16.69
N ALA A 197 16.92 -0.52 17.31
CA ALA A 197 16.80 0.91 17.05
C ALA A 197 18.06 1.69 17.42
N MET A 198 18.69 1.38 18.56
CA MET A 198 19.96 2.01 18.95
C MET A 198 21.09 1.71 17.95
N MET A 199 21.18 0.46 17.47
CA MET A 199 22.15 0.08 16.44
C MET A 199 21.90 0.83 15.12
N VAL A 200 20.65 0.94 14.67
CA VAL A 200 20.33 1.74 13.48
C VAL A 200 20.76 3.20 13.67
N ARG A 201 20.49 3.79 14.84
CA ARG A 201 20.88 5.19 15.14
C ARG A 201 22.37 5.40 15.18
N GLU A 202 23.14 4.42 15.64
CA GLU A 202 24.61 4.44 15.63
C GLU A 202 25.14 4.50 14.18
N LEU A 203 24.61 3.65 13.29
CA LEU A 203 25.10 3.51 11.92
C LEU A 203 24.53 4.54 10.94
N GLN A 204 23.31 5.00 11.21
CA GLN A 204 22.55 5.93 10.38
C GLN A 204 21.74 6.88 11.30
N PRO A 205 22.35 7.96 11.83
CA PRO A 205 21.71 8.84 12.81
C PRO A 205 20.35 9.43 12.37
N LYS A 206 20.18 9.65 11.06
CA LYS A 206 18.94 10.15 10.44
C LYS A 206 17.98 9.06 9.95
N GLY A 207 18.31 7.78 10.14
CA GLY A 207 17.46 6.65 9.76
C GLY A 207 16.18 6.61 10.58
N GLN A 208 15.05 6.35 9.94
CA GLN A 208 13.77 6.20 10.63
C GLN A 208 13.59 4.74 11.08
N VAL A 209 13.22 4.52 12.33
CA VAL A 209 12.95 3.22 12.94
C VAL A 209 11.51 3.16 13.41
N TRP A 210 10.74 2.28 12.78
CA TRP A 210 9.31 2.10 13.01
C TRP A 210 9.06 0.84 13.83
N ALA A 211 8.05 0.90 14.68
CA ALA A 211 7.73 -0.14 15.63
C ALA A 211 6.43 -0.86 15.26
N LEU A 212 6.38 -2.11 15.72
CA LEU A 212 5.26 -3.03 15.81
C LEU A 212 4.85 -3.74 14.53
N ALA A 213 4.49 -3.04 13.47
CA ALA A 213 3.70 -3.64 12.38
C ALA A 213 2.48 -4.41 12.95
N LEU A 214 1.76 -3.76 13.87
CA LEU A 214 0.79 -4.41 14.78
C LEU A 214 -0.39 -5.05 14.03
N ALA A 215 -0.67 -6.35 14.24
CA ALA A 215 -1.78 -7.03 13.56
C ALA A 215 -3.15 -6.53 14.03
N GLY A 216 -3.35 -6.40 15.35
CA GLY A 216 -4.61 -5.90 15.89
C GLY A 216 -4.73 -5.75 17.39
N ASN A 217 -3.82 -6.29 18.20
CA ASN A 217 -3.89 -6.21 19.66
C ASN A 217 -3.39 -4.85 20.16
N THR A 218 -4.29 -3.88 20.35
CA THR A 218 -3.91 -2.54 20.83
C THR A 218 -3.36 -2.54 22.25
N ASP A 219 -3.70 -3.52 23.08
CA ASP A 219 -3.16 -3.62 24.45
C ASP A 219 -1.68 -4.02 24.44
N TYR A 220 -1.25 -4.76 23.41
CA TYR A 220 0.17 -5.01 23.16
C TYR A 220 0.92 -3.71 22.90
N ALA A 221 0.36 -2.82 22.08
CA ALA A 221 0.95 -1.52 21.79
C ALA A 221 1.00 -0.62 23.04
N ASP A 222 -0.04 -0.64 23.87
CA ASP A 222 -0.05 0.08 25.15
C ASP A 222 1.07 -0.43 26.08
N THR A 223 1.17 -1.76 26.24
CA THR A 223 2.20 -2.40 27.07
C THR A 223 3.62 -2.12 26.54
N PHE A 224 3.80 -2.15 25.22
CA PHE A 224 5.05 -1.79 24.57
C PHE A 224 5.45 -0.34 24.89
N LEU A 225 4.55 0.63 24.71
CA LEU A 225 4.84 2.02 24.99
C LEU A 225 5.12 2.29 26.47
N ALA A 226 4.40 1.62 27.38
CA ALA A 226 4.72 1.66 28.81
C ALA A 226 6.14 1.17 29.10
N GLY A 227 6.54 0.05 28.51
CA GLY A 227 7.90 -0.48 28.67
C GLY A 227 8.97 0.44 28.07
N MET A 228 8.71 1.02 26.90
CA MET A 228 9.60 2.02 26.28
C MET A 228 9.73 3.28 27.15
N GLN A 229 8.64 3.76 27.76
CA GLN A 229 8.67 4.90 28.68
C GLN A 229 9.44 4.58 29.96
N ALA A 230 9.21 3.42 30.56
CA ALA A 230 9.90 2.98 31.77
C ALA A 230 11.42 2.88 31.58
N LYS A 231 11.88 2.58 30.35
CA LYS A 231 13.31 2.57 29.99
C LYS A 231 13.83 3.92 29.49
N GLY A 232 12.99 4.94 29.41
CA GLY A 232 13.37 6.27 28.91
C GLY A 232 13.76 6.27 27.42
N LYS A 233 13.13 5.41 26.60
CA LYS A 233 13.49 5.16 25.19
C LYS A 233 12.38 5.45 24.18
N LEU A 234 11.30 6.14 24.57
CA LEU A 234 10.22 6.54 23.65
C LEU A 234 10.72 7.37 22.44
N ASP A 235 11.84 8.06 22.60
CA ASP A 235 12.48 8.88 21.56
C ASP A 235 13.01 8.05 20.38
N LEU A 236 13.30 6.76 20.58
CA LEU A 236 13.73 5.85 19.52
C LEU A 236 12.64 5.59 18.48
N ILE A 237 11.37 5.81 18.81
CA ILE A 237 10.22 5.50 17.95
C ILE A 237 9.91 6.70 17.05
N ASP A 238 10.17 6.56 15.75
CA ASP A 238 9.77 7.56 14.75
C ASP A 238 8.32 7.39 14.29
N ALA A 239 7.82 6.16 14.26
CA ALA A 239 6.44 5.85 13.94
C ALA A 239 6.04 4.48 14.49
N ILE A 240 4.73 4.30 14.69
CA ILE A 240 4.11 3.00 14.86
C ILE A 240 3.46 2.61 13.53
N THR A 241 3.80 1.43 13.05
CA THR A 241 3.13 0.78 11.94
C THR A 241 2.09 -0.18 12.47
N PHE A 242 0.93 -0.22 11.84
CA PHE A 242 -0.17 -1.11 12.20
C PHE A 242 -0.84 -1.63 10.96
N HIS A 243 -1.45 -2.81 11.07
CA HIS A 243 -2.21 -3.46 10.04
C HIS A 243 -3.70 -3.36 10.36
N GLY A 244 -4.53 -3.36 9.33
CA GLY A 244 -5.97 -3.23 9.53
C GLY A 244 -6.76 -3.84 8.40
N TYR A 245 -7.46 -4.92 8.70
CA TYR A 245 -8.31 -5.64 7.76
C TYR A 245 -9.78 -5.66 8.23
N PRO A 246 -10.45 -4.49 8.34
CA PRO A 246 -11.84 -4.46 8.73
C PRO A 246 -12.75 -4.96 7.62
N ARG A 247 -13.94 -5.46 7.97
CA ARG A 247 -14.95 -5.84 6.97
C ARG A 247 -15.41 -4.63 6.15
N ASN A 248 -15.66 -3.49 6.81
CA ASN A 248 -15.93 -2.22 6.14
C ASN A 248 -14.60 -1.41 6.04
N PRO A 249 -14.11 -1.08 4.83
CA PRO A 249 -12.82 -0.39 4.65
C PRO A 249 -12.74 0.98 5.33
N ASP A 250 -13.89 1.62 5.58
CA ASP A 250 -13.99 2.94 6.22
C ASP A 250 -13.78 2.91 7.74
N ASP A 251 -13.78 1.72 8.37
CA ASP A 251 -13.50 1.59 9.80
C ASP A 251 -12.04 1.99 10.10
N THR A 252 -11.90 3.17 10.69
CA THR A 252 -10.63 3.75 11.13
C THR A 252 -10.53 3.82 12.65
N THR A 253 -11.38 3.09 13.39
CA THR A 253 -11.40 3.10 14.88
C THR A 253 -10.05 2.73 15.47
N ARG A 254 -9.28 1.87 14.80
CA ARG A 254 -7.93 1.48 15.23
C ARG A 254 -6.94 2.65 15.22
N VAL A 255 -7.05 3.55 14.25
CA VAL A 255 -6.23 4.77 14.19
C VAL A 255 -6.51 5.62 15.44
N ASP A 256 -7.79 5.79 15.78
CA ASP A 256 -8.18 6.62 16.92
C ASP A 256 -7.73 5.99 18.24
N LYS A 257 -7.86 4.66 18.40
CA LYS A 257 -7.36 3.93 19.56
C LYS A 257 -5.85 4.05 19.72
N LEU A 258 -5.08 3.86 18.65
CA LEU A 258 -3.62 3.97 18.71
C LEU A 258 -3.14 5.39 18.99
N ARG A 259 -3.83 6.41 18.44
CA ARG A 259 -3.57 7.82 18.80
C ARG A 259 -3.85 8.10 20.26
N ALA A 260 -4.98 7.59 20.78
CA ALA A 260 -5.33 7.74 22.19
C ALA A 260 -4.29 7.04 23.10
N ILE A 261 -3.83 5.85 22.73
CA ILE A 261 -2.76 5.13 23.43
C ILE A 261 -1.46 5.96 23.42
N GLY A 262 -1.00 6.43 22.25
CA GLY A 262 0.21 7.26 22.16
C GLY A 262 0.13 8.52 23.03
N ALA A 263 -1.04 9.17 23.06
CA ALA A 263 -1.27 10.35 23.87
C ALA A 263 -1.12 10.12 25.38
N LYS A 264 -1.41 8.90 25.91
CA LYS A 264 -1.19 8.55 27.33
C LYS A 264 0.27 8.73 27.75
N TYR A 265 1.21 8.54 26.82
CA TYR A 265 2.65 8.58 27.07
C TYR A 265 3.28 9.96 26.79
N GLY A 266 2.46 11.00 26.61
CA GLY A 266 2.92 12.38 26.46
C GLY A 266 3.63 12.68 25.14
N ARG A 267 3.50 11.82 24.12
CA ARG A 267 4.11 12.01 22.79
C ARG A 267 3.10 11.69 21.69
N VAL A 268 2.99 12.57 20.70
CA VAL A 268 2.31 12.24 19.44
C VAL A 268 3.26 11.39 18.61
N ILE A 269 3.02 10.09 18.57
CA ILE A 269 3.78 9.15 17.74
C ILE A 269 3.08 9.02 16.38
N PRO A 270 3.76 9.34 15.26
CA PRO A 270 3.20 9.15 13.93
C PRO A 270 2.71 7.72 13.71
N LEU A 271 1.55 7.58 13.08
CA LEU A 271 1.00 6.28 12.70
C LEU A 271 1.14 6.06 11.19
N ARG A 272 1.36 4.80 10.81
CA ARG A 272 1.46 4.38 9.41
C ARG A 272 0.69 3.07 9.23
N GLN A 273 -0.13 2.99 8.18
CA GLN A 273 -0.76 1.74 7.80
C GLN A 273 0.26 0.90 7.03
N GLY A 274 0.75 -0.17 7.65
CA GLY A 274 1.83 -1.00 7.11
C GLY A 274 1.35 -2.12 6.20
N GLU A 275 0.11 -2.57 6.33
CA GLU A 275 -0.42 -3.69 5.56
C GLU A 275 -1.96 -3.72 5.59
N THR A 276 -2.60 -3.49 4.44
CA THR A 276 -4.04 -3.60 4.30
C THR A 276 -4.44 -3.77 2.83
N GLY A 277 -5.48 -4.55 2.56
CA GLY A 277 -6.00 -4.79 1.22
C GLY A 277 -7.09 -5.86 1.22
N ALA A 278 -7.91 -5.90 0.18
CA ALA A 278 -8.96 -6.90 0.01
C ALA A 278 -8.56 -8.00 -0.98
N PRO A 279 -8.99 -9.26 -0.78
CA PRO A 279 -8.77 -10.29 -1.80
C PRO A 279 -9.66 -10.02 -3.02
N SER A 280 -9.22 -10.45 -4.20
CA SER A 280 -9.97 -10.30 -5.46
C SER A 280 -10.99 -11.40 -5.73
N LYS A 281 -11.05 -12.42 -4.88
CA LYS A 281 -12.04 -13.48 -4.90
C LYS A 281 -12.16 -14.16 -3.53
N TYR A 282 -13.16 -15.01 -3.39
CA TYR A 282 -13.29 -15.88 -2.21
C TYR A 282 -11.99 -16.68 -1.98
N GLN A 283 -11.55 -16.71 -0.72
CA GLN A 283 -10.42 -17.51 -0.26
C GLN A 283 -10.67 -18.01 1.17
N GLU A 284 -10.18 -19.22 1.45
CA GLU A 284 -10.35 -19.88 2.76
C GLU A 284 -9.40 -19.33 3.85
N ASN A 285 -8.31 -18.68 3.44
CA ASN A 285 -7.19 -18.33 4.31
C ASN A 285 -6.91 -16.81 4.31
N PHE A 286 -6.10 -16.37 5.28
CA PHE A 286 -5.61 -14.99 5.46
C PHE A 286 -6.69 -13.97 5.87
N ALA A 287 -6.27 -12.75 6.19
CA ALA A 287 -7.19 -11.69 6.58
C ALA A 287 -8.29 -11.47 5.53
N LEU A 288 -9.53 -11.20 5.97
CA LEU A 288 -10.74 -11.14 5.13
C LEU A 288 -11.10 -12.45 4.40
N SER A 289 -10.62 -13.61 4.87
CA SER A 289 -11.07 -14.94 4.39
C SER A 289 -12.57 -15.16 4.59
N LYS A 290 -13.14 -16.12 3.85
CA LYS A 290 -14.53 -16.57 4.00
C LYS A 290 -15.58 -15.49 3.76
N LEU A 291 -15.19 -14.44 3.06
CA LEU A 291 -16.06 -13.39 2.55
C LEU A 291 -16.09 -13.48 1.03
N SER A 292 -17.24 -13.18 0.43
CA SER A 292 -17.34 -13.11 -1.02
C SER A 292 -16.69 -11.84 -1.52
N PHE A 293 -15.71 -12.00 -2.39
CA PHE A 293 -15.06 -10.91 -3.11
C PHE A 293 -15.08 -11.18 -4.60
N THR A 294 -14.94 -10.10 -5.36
CA THR A 294 -14.73 -10.08 -6.80
C THR A 294 -13.66 -9.04 -7.09
N GLU A 295 -13.22 -8.94 -8.33
CA GLU A 295 -12.31 -7.86 -8.72
C GLU A 295 -12.94 -6.46 -8.59
N THR A 296 -14.27 -6.37 -8.67
CA THR A 296 -15.01 -5.12 -8.45
C THR A 296 -14.96 -4.73 -6.97
N THR A 297 -15.34 -5.64 -6.06
CA THR A 297 -15.34 -5.33 -4.62
C THR A 297 -13.93 -5.15 -4.07
N HIS A 298 -12.93 -5.84 -4.62
CA HIS A 298 -11.51 -5.60 -4.36
C HIS A 298 -11.10 -4.17 -4.68
N ALA A 299 -11.34 -3.70 -5.92
CA ALA A 299 -11.00 -2.33 -6.30
C ALA A 299 -11.73 -1.29 -5.43
N LYS A 300 -13.02 -1.48 -5.16
CA LYS A 300 -13.79 -0.55 -4.31
C LYS A 300 -13.28 -0.53 -2.87
N TRP A 301 -12.96 -1.69 -2.31
CA TRP A 301 -12.50 -1.81 -0.93
C TRP A 301 -11.16 -1.11 -0.75
N ASP A 302 -10.20 -1.38 -1.65
CA ASP A 302 -8.86 -0.77 -1.59
C ASP A 302 -8.93 0.75 -1.76
N LEU A 303 -9.73 1.24 -2.70
CA LEU A 303 -9.94 2.68 -2.90
C LEU A 303 -10.51 3.38 -1.67
N ARG A 304 -11.55 2.80 -1.06
CA ARG A 304 -12.15 3.35 0.17
C ARG A 304 -11.14 3.32 1.31
N ARG A 305 -10.36 2.24 1.42
CA ARG A 305 -9.35 2.10 2.48
C ARG A 305 -8.23 3.12 2.36
N LEU A 306 -7.71 3.33 1.15
CA LEU A 306 -6.73 4.37 0.80
C LEU A 306 -7.20 5.75 1.25
N LEU A 307 -8.39 6.15 0.79
CA LEU A 307 -8.90 7.49 1.04
C LEU A 307 -9.39 7.71 2.47
N ALA A 308 -9.90 6.68 3.15
CA ALA A 308 -10.25 6.75 4.57
C ALA A 308 -9.03 7.00 5.46
N HIS A 309 -7.87 6.40 5.15
CA HIS A 309 -6.62 6.66 5.87
C HIS A 309 -6.04 8.03 5.54
N HIS A 310 -6.09 8.42 4.28
CA HIS A 310 -5.62 9.72 3.82
C HIS A 310 -6.44 10.88 4.42
N ALA A 311 -7.76 10.71 4.56
CA ALA A 311 -8.63 11.65 5.26
C ALA A 311 -8.27 11.83 6.75
N LYS A 312 -7.47 10.92 7.32
CA LYS A 312 -6.93 10.99 8.68
C LYS A 312 -5.43 11.28 8.72
N ASP A 313 -4.80 11.70 7.62
CA ASP A 313 -3.35 11.96 7.54
C ASP A 313 -2.48 10.74 7.92
N VAL A 314 -2.95 9.52 7.60
CA VAL A 314 -2.19 8.29 7.83
C VAL A 314 -1.59 7.79 6.51
N PRO A 315 -0.24 7.80 6.34
CA PRO A 315 0.41 7.19 5.20
C PRO A 315 0.09 5.70 5.10
N MET A 316 -0.02 5.19 3.87
CA MET A 316 -0.65 3.91 3.61
C MET A 316 0.19 3.04 2.68
N ASN A 317 0.43 1.81 3.11
CA ASN A 317 0.97 0.73 2.30
C ASN A 317 -0.15 -0.22 1.89
N LEU A 318 -0.44 -0.26 0.59
CA LEU A 318 -1.46 -1.14 0.03
C LEU A 318 -0.87 -2.54 -0.14
N PHE A 319 -1.50 -3.53 0.47
CA PHE A 319 -1.08 -4.92 0.40
C PHE A 319 -1.92 -5.64 -0.67
N THR A 320 -1.35 -6.07 -1.80
CA THR A 320 0.07 -6.03 -2.19
C THR A 320 0.20 -5.97 -3.73
N LEU A 321 1.40 -5.84 -4.30
CA LEU A 321 1.52 -5.62 -5.75
C LEU A 321 1.02 -6.82 -6.59
N CYS A 322 1.33 -8.05 -6.20
CA CYS A 322 0.92 -9.24 -6.95
C CYS A 322 0.32 -10.32 -6.04
N ASP A 323 -0.45 -11.24 -6.62
CA ASP A 323 -0.94 -12.41 -5.88
C ASP A 323 0.24 -13.22 -5.34
N LEU A 324 0.08 -13.71 -4.12
CA LEU A 324 1.15 -14.40 -3.39
C LEU A 324 0.87 -15.90 -3.33
N HIS A 325 1.93 -16.68 -3.50
CA HIS A 325 1.94 -18.14 -3.52
C HIS A 325 2.52 -18.65 -2.21
N TYR A 326 1.68 -18.92 -1.21
CA TYR A 326 2.15 -19.49 0.05
C TYR A 326 2.45 -20.97 -0.15
N THR A 327 3.71 -21.25 -0.47
CA THR A 327 4.23 -22.60 -0.68
C THR A 327 4.65 -23.24 0.64
N THR A 328 4.71 -24.56 0.67
CA THR A 328 5.10 -25.33 1.85
C THR A 328 6.59 -25.37 2.10
N ALA A 329 7.40 -24.92 1.13
CA ALA A 329 8.85 -24.84 1.26
C ALA A 329 9.30 -23.72 2.22
N SER A 330 8.45 -22.73 2.53
CA SER A 330 8.84 -21.53 3.30
C SER A 330 8.07 -21.35 4.62
N ALA A 331 7.84 -22.45 5.34
CA ALA A 331 7.37 -22.48 6.72
C ALA A 331 5.97 -21.87 7.01
N GLN A 332 5.21 -21.46 5.98
CA GLN A 332 3.82 -20.96 6.15
C GLN A 332 2.81 -21.49 5.13
N GLY A 333 3.23 -22.20 4.09
CA GLY A 333 2.32 -23.17 3.49
C GLY A 333 2.03 -24.22 4.56
N GLY A 334 0.76 -24.50 4.83
CA GLY A 334 0.38 -25.40 5.92
C GLY A 334 1.18 -26.70 5.90
N ALA A 335 1.36 -27.32 7.07
CA ALA A 335 2.11 -28.57 7.21
C ALA A 335 1.57 -29.73 6.32
N ASP A 336 0.44 -29.52 5.65
CA ASP A 336 -0.24 -30.42 4.73
C ASP A 336 0.30 -30.42 3.29
N GLY A 337 1.29 -29.59 2.95
CA GLY A 337 1.84 -29.59 1.58
C GLY A 337 1.02 -28.75 0.58
N VAL A 338 -0.05 -28.07 1.00
CA VAL A 338 -0.99 -27.41 0.10
C VAL A 338 -0.62 -25.95 -0.17
N LEU A 339 -0.42 -25.61 -1.45
CA LEU A 339 -0.29 -24.24 -1.94
C LEU A 339 -1.53 -23.43 -1.58
N ARG A 340 -1.34 -22.32 -0.88
CA ARG A 340 -2.41 -21.37 -0.55
C ARG A 340 -2.15 -20.06 -1.25
N MET A 341 -3.10 -19.63 -2.07
CA MET A 341 -3.00 -18.35 -2.76
C MET A 341 -3.58 -17.23 -1.91
N ASN A 342 -2.89 -16.10 -1.84
CA ASN A 342 -3.42 -14.85 -1.30
C ASN A 342 -3.75 -13.91 -2.46
N HIS A 343 -5.04 -13.64 -2.67
CA HIS A 343 -5.54 -12.97 -3.87
C HIS A 343 -5.64 -11.44 -3.74
N LYS A 344 -4.92 -10.84 -2.77
CA LYS A 344 -4.89 -9.39 -2.52
C LYS A 344 -4.00 -8.61 -3.49
N GLY A 345 -3.35 -9.30 -4.42
CA GLY A 345 -2.49 -8.66 -5.40
C GLY A 345 -3.26 -7.75 -6.34
N LEU A 346 -2.70 -6.58 -6.66
CA LEU A 346 -3.16 -5.75 -7.78
C LEU A 346 -2.93 -6.45 -9.14
N LEU A 347 -1.98 -7.38 -9.19
CA LEU A 347 -1.67 -8.21 -10.34
C LEU A 347 -2.06 -9.66 -10.07
N ALA A 348 -2.84 -10.25 -10.98
CA ALA A 348 -3.09 -11.69 -10.96
C ALA A 348 -1.83 -12.42 -11.45
N THR A 349 -1.50 -13.55 -10.84
CA THR A 349 -0.30 -14.34 -11.19
C THR A 349 -0.66 -15.76 -11.62
N ASN A 350 0.11 -16.31 -12.56
CA ASN A 350 0.11 -17.72 -12.93
C ASN A 350 0.81 -18.58 -11.86
N ALA A 351 0.72 -19.91 -11.98
CA ALA A 351 1.35 -20.86 -11.07
C ALA A 351 2.89 -20.74 -11.00
N ASP A 352 3.53 -20.23 -12.05
CA ASP A 352 4.97 -19.95 -12.11
C ASP A 352 5.34 -18.53 -11.64
N GLN A 353 4.41 -17.88 -10.93
CA GLN A 353 4.50 -16.50 -10.41
C GLN A 353 4.61 -15.40 -11.49
N THR A 354 4.53 -15.73 -12.79
CA THR A 354 4.44 -14.71 -13.84
C THR A 354 3.12 -13.94 -13.76
N VAL A 355 3.14 -12.65 -14.14
CA VAL A 355 1.91 -11.84 -14.17
C VAL A 355 0.99 -12.35 -15.28
N ALA A 356 -0.21 -12.77 -14.90
CA ALA A 356 -1.27 -13.17 -15.82
C ALA A 356 -1.96 -11.94 -16.44
N TYR A 357 -2.33 -10.97 -15.59
CA TYR A 357 -2.88 -9.67 -15.98
C TYR A 357 -2.89 -8.70 -14.79
N ALA A 358 -3.01 -7.40 -15.08
CA ALA A 358 -3.29 -6.39 -14.06
C ALA A 358 -4.80 -6.35 -13.78
N LYS A 359 -5.18 -6.51 -12.52
CA LYS A 359 -6.59 -6.48 -12.08
C LYS A 359 -7.13 -5.05 -12.14
N PRO A 360 -8.46 -4.84 -12.18
CA PRO A 360 -9.07 -3.51 -12.10
C PRO A 360 -8.55 -2.64 -10.95
N ALA A 361 -8.23 -3.25 -9.81
CA ALA A 361 -7.66 -2.57 -8.64
C ALA A 361 -6.32 -1.87 -8.94
N TYR A 362 -5.51 -2.39 -9.87
CA TYR A 362 -4.25 -1.75 -10.28
C TYR A 362 -4.50 -0.37 -10.89
N ARG A 363 -5.43 -0.28 -11.85
CA ARG A 363 -5.78 1.00 -12.49
C ARG A 363 -6.48 1.94 -11.51
N ALA A 364 -7.33 1.40 -10.65
CA ALA A 364 -7.98 2.17 -9.60
C ALA A 364 -6.94 2.83 -8.66
N ALA A 365 -5.94 2.08 -8.20
CA ALA A 365 -4.84 2.59 -7.39
C ALA A 365 -4.01 3.65 -8.13
N GLN A 366 -3.71 3.45 -9.42
CA GLN A 366 -3.05 4.46 -10.25
C GLN A 366 -3.81 5.80 -10.25
N THR A 367 -5.15 5.78 -10.30
CA THR A 367 -5.95 7.01 -10.25
C THR A 367 -5.71 7.76 -8.94
N VAL A 368 -5.71 7.07 -7.80
CA VAL A 368 -5.45 7.68 -6.49
C VAL A 368 -4.03 8.23 -6.44
N PHE A 369 -3.04 7.44 -6.85
CA PHE A 369 -1.63 7.84 -6.75
C PHE A 369 -1.27 8.99 -7.69
N ALA A 370 -1.93 9.11 -8.84
CA ALA A 370 -1.71 10.19 -9.78
C ALA A 370 -2.29 11.54 -9.32
N ILE A 371 -3.42 11.51 -8.59
CA ILE A 371 -4.13 12.70 -8.11
C ILE A 371 -3.59 13.16 -6.75
N PHE A 372 -3.51 12.25 -5.78
CA PHE A 372 -3.23 12.58 -4.38
C PHE A 372 -1.73 12.49 -4.06
N ASP A 373 -0.91 13.33 -4.69
CA ASP A 373 0.50 13.49 -4.30
C ASP A 373 0.69 14.58 -3.22
N ASP A 374 1.93 14.92 -2.92
CA ASP A 374 2.27 15.95 -1.93
C ASP A 374 1.84 17.38 -2.30
N THR A 375 1.33 17.60 -3.52
CA THR A 375 0.81 18.91 -3.93
C THR A 375 -0.60 19.17 -3.39
N LEU A 376 -1.37 18.12 -3.07
CA LEU A 376 -2.71 18.21 -2.49
C LEU A 376 -2.66 18.07 -0.96
N ALA A 377 -2.88 19.17 -0.25
CA ALA A 377 -3.00 19.17 1.20
C ALA A 377 -4.45 18.91 1.62
N ARG A 378 -4.64 18.07 2.65
CA ARG A 378 -5.96 17.85 3.26
C ARG A 378 -6.47 19.15 3.90
N ILE A 379 -7.73 19.47 3.63
CA ILE A 379 -8.46 20.51 4.36
C ILE A 379 -9.10 19.83 5.57
N ALA A 380 -8.65 20.20 6.77
CA ALA A 380 -9.20 19.67 8.00
C ALA A 380 -10.71 19.97 8.11
N ASP A 381 -11.47 18.97 8.57
CA ASP A 381 -12.90 19.08 8.87
C ASP A 381 -13.72 19.75 7.75
N TYR A 382 -13.54 19.26 6.51
CA TYR A 382 -14.12 19.88 5.32
C TYR A 382 -15.63 20.12 5.46
N PRO A 383 -16.09 21.38 5.56
CA PRO A 383 -17.46 21.68 5.91
C PRO A 383 -18.38 21.39 4.72
N SER A 384 -19.28 20.42 4.91
CA SER A 384 -20.17 19.95 3.86
C SER A 384 -21.57 19.60 4.38
N ALA A 385 -22.51 19.44 3.45
CA ALA A 385 -23.83 18.88 3.72
C ALA A 385 -24.29 18.10 2.48
N THR A 386 -25.08 17.05 2.68
CA THR A 386 -25.61 16.22 1.59
C THR A 386 -27.07 15.87 1.84
N THR A 387 -27.83 15.70 0.76
CA THR A 387 -29.20 15.14 0.81
C THR A 387 -29.22 13.64 0.59
N ALA A 388 -28.06 12.98 0.60
CA ALA A 388 -27.97 11.53 0.50
C ALA A 388 -28.72 10.86 1.66
N VAL A 389 -29.44 9.78 1.35
CA VAL A 389 -30.19 8.99 2.33
C VAL A 389 -29.31 7.98 3.09
N ARG A 390 -28.10 7.74 2.59
CA ARG A 390 -27.08 6.87 3.19
C ARG A 390 -25.95 7.71 3.76
N GLU A 391 -25.21 7.14 4.71
CA GLU A 391 -24.00 7.77 5.24
C GLU A 391 -22.98 7.97 4.12
N VAL A 392 -22.40 9.18 4.06
CA VAL A 392 -21.40 9.57 3.06
C VAL A 392 -20.10 9.91 3.78
N ALA A 393 -19.03 9.19 3.45
CA ALA A 393 -17.69 9.65 3.76
C ALA A 393 -17.33 10.79 2.80
N LEU A 394 -16.79 11.89 3.33
CA LEU A 394 -16.36 13.04 2.54
C LEU A 394 -15.07 13.63 3.09
N SER A 395 -14.11 13.87 2.21
CA SER A 395 -12.87 14.58 2.53
C SER A 395 -12.48 15.52 1.39
N GLY A 396 -11.93 16.69 1.73
CA GLY A 396 -11.52 17.68 0.74
C GLY A 396 -10.05 18.02 0.84
N TYR A 397 -9.48 18.39 -0.30
CA TYR A 397 -8.07 18.64 -0.51
C TYR A 397 -7.90 19.90 -1.37
N SER A 398 -6.80 20.62 -1.17
CA SER A 398 -6.46 21.81 -1.94
C SER A 398 -5.03 21.75 -2.40
N ARG A 399 -4.81 22.10 -3.68
CA ARG A 399 -3.48 22.19 -4.25
C ARG A 399 -2.79 23.45 -3.77
N ALA A 400 -1.58 23.30 -3.21
CA ALA A 400 -0.87 24.40 -2.58
C ALA A 400 -0.54 25.57 -3.54
N SER A 401 -0.34 25.29 -4.83
CA SER A 401 0.12 26.29 -5.82
C SER A 401 -0.95 27.29 -6.25
N ASP A 402 -2.21 26.87 -6.36
CA ASP A 402 -3.30 27.65 -6.95
C ASP A 402 -4.64 27.51 -6.24
N GLY A 403 -4.70 26.69 -5.18
CA GLY A 403 -5.91 26.46 -4.40
C GLY A 403 -6.93 25.54 -5.07
N ALA A 404 -6.62 24.92 -6.22
CA ALA A 404 -7.53 24.01 -6.90
C ALA A 404 -7.96 22.87 -5.97
N GLN A 405 -9.26 22.56 -5.93
CA GLN A 405 -9.81 21.64 -4.94
C GLN A 405 -10.22 20.29 -5.54
N VAL A 406 -10.03 19.25 -4.74
CA VAL A 406 -10.52 17.89 -4.99
C VAL A 406 -11.30 17.45 -3.76
N VAL A 407 -12.52 16.97 -3.93
CA VAL A 407 -13.36 16.44 -2.85
C VAL A 407 -13.75 15.02 -3.17
N ALA A 408 -13.32 14.09 -2.32
CA ALA A 408 -13.67 12.67 -2.43
C ALA A 408 -14.94 12.37 -1.63
N LEU A 409 -15.85 11.58 -2.20
CA LEU A 409 -17.09 11.15 -1.56
C LEU A 409 -17.58 9.78 -2.02
N TRP A 410 -18.18 9.01 -1.11
CA TRP A 410 -18.81 7.70 -1.39
C TRP A 410 -19.75 7.29 -0.25
N PHE A 411 -20.61 6.30 -0.49
CA PHE A 411 -21.40 5.67 0.58
C PHE A 411 -20.52 4.77 1.46
N SER A 412 -20.46 5.09 2.76
CA SER A 412 -19.57 4.45 3.75
C SER A 412 -20.29 3.57 4.76
N ASP A 413 -21.63 3.58 4.78
CA ASP A 413 -22.50 2.87 5.73
C ASP A 413 -22.36 1.34 5.69
N ALA A 414 -21.87 0.77 4.59
CA ALA A 414 -21.72 -0.68 4.43
C ALA A 414 -20.49 -1.07 3.60
N PRO A 415 -19.95 -2.30 3.75
CA PRO A 415 -18.93 -2.83 2.85
C PRO A 415 -19.35 -2.73 1.37
N PRO A 416 -18.40 -2.51 0.44
CA PRO A 416 -18.73 -2.36 -0.97
C PRO A 416 -19.31 -3.65 -1.55
N ALA A 417 -20.33 -3.50 -2.40
CA ALA A 417 -20.98 -4.57 -3.14
C ALA A 417 -20.51 -4.58 -4.61
N ASP A 418 -20.80 -5.66 -5.32
CA ASP A 418 -20.55 -5.77 -6.77
C ASP A 418 -21.38 -4.78 -7.59
N ALA A 419 -22.56 -4.41 -7.09
CA ALA A 419 -23.47 -3.52 -7.78
C ALA A 419 -22.84 -2.13 -7.95
N ASN A 420 -22.97 -1.56 -9.14
CA ASN A 420 -22.42 -0.25 -9.49
C ASN A 420 -23.50 0.83 -9.63
N GLY A 421 -24.73 0.55 -9.17
CA GLY A 421 -25.84 1.50 -9.25
C GLY A 421 -25.61 2.73 -8.37
N VAL A 422 -25.90 3.90 -8.93
CA VAL A 422 -25.75 5.19 -8.26
C VAL A 422 -27.07 5.69 -7.68
N SER A 423 -26.99 6.49 -6.63
CA SER A 423 -28.08 7.33 -6.13
C SER A 423 -27.72 8.79 -6.32
N LEU A 424 -28.70 9.63 -6.66
CA LEU A 424 -28.49 11.05 -6.88
C LEU A 424 -28.69 11.81 -5.56
N ALA A 425 -27.76 12.68 -5.22
CA ALA A 425 -27.86 13.56 -4.06
C ALA A 425 -27.37 14.98 -4.37
N ASN A 426 -27.90 15.96 -3.65
CA ASN A 426 -27.33 17.31 -3.66
C ASN A 426 -26.18 17.36 -2.64
N VAL A 427 -25.06 17.96 -3.02
CA VAL A 427 -23.87 18.11 -2.19
C VAL A 427 -23.52 19.58 -2.07
N THR A 428 -23.48 20.10 -0.85
CA THR A 428 -23.02 21.45 -0.53
C THR A 428 -21.62 21.37 0.04
N LEU A 429 -20.67 22.04 -0.60
CA LEU A 429 -19.26 22.12 -0.22
C LEU A 429 -18.98 23.55 0.23
N ARG A 430 -19.04 23.83 1.53
CA ARG A 430 -19.01 25.20 2.07
C ARG A 430 -17.63 25.86 1.96
N ALA A 431 -16.56 25.05 1.92
CA ALA A 431 -15.20 25.48 1.59
C ALA A 431 -14.87 25.39 0.09
N GLY A 432 -15.87 25.03 -0.74
CA GLY A 432 -15.72 24.74 -2.17
C GLY A 432 -15.34 25.94 -3.01
N LYS A 433 -14.25 25.83 -3.78
CA LYS A 433 -13.82 26.81 -4.78
C LYS A 433 -13.62 26.10 -6.12
N PHE A 434 -14.60 26.25 -7.01
CA PHE A 434 -14.59 25.61 -8.33
C PHE A 434 -14.91 26.62 -9.43
N ALA A 435 -14.17 26.53 -10.53
CA ALA A 435 -14.36 27.26 -11.77
C ALA A 435 -14.82 26.32 -12.90
N GLU A 436 -14.13 25.19 -13.07
CA GLU A 436 -14.47 24.16 -14.05
C GLU A 436 -14.52 22.77 -13.38
N PRO A 437 -15.50 22.52 -12.50
CA PRO A 437 -15.58 21.25 -11.81
C PRO A 437 -16.00 20.11 -12.75
N VAL A 438 -15.39 18.95 -12.53
CA VAL A 438 -15.71 17.68 -13.18
C VAL A 438 -16.02 16.63 -12.12
N LEU A 439 -16.69 15.58 -12.56
CA LEU A 439 -16.93 14.40 -11.73
C LEU A 439 -15.97 13.28 -12.16
N VAL A 440 -15.30 12.63 -11.21
CA VAL A 440 -14.40 11.51 -11.49
C VAL A 440 -14.92 10.26 -10.80
N ASP A 441 -15.04 9.16 -11.55
CA ASP A 441 -15.17 7.82 -10.96
C ASP A 441 -13.79 7.20 -10.82
N VAL A 442 -13.29 7.14 -9.59
CA VAL A 442 -11.90 6.74 -9.30
C VAL A 442 -11.63 5.30 -9.73
N ARG A 443 -12.64 4.43 -9.61
CA ARG A 443 -12.55 3.00 -9.95
C ARG A 443 -12.26 2.76 -11.42
N THR A 444 -12.84 3.58 -12.30
CA THR A 444 -12.71 3.45 -13.76
C THR A 444 -11.77 4.48 -14.37
N SER A 445 -11.20 5.35 -13.53
CA SER A 445 -10.48 6.58 -13.91
C SER A 445 -11.32 7.55 -14.75
N THR A 446 -12.62 7.33 -14.93
CA THR A 446 -13.44 8.08 -15.90
C THR A 446 -13.74 9.48 -15.39
N VAL A 447 -13.56 10.47 -16.25
CA VAL A 447 -13.85 11.87 -15.98
C VAL A 447 -15.10 12.26 -16.77
N TYR A 448 -16.07 12.84 -16.09
CA TYR A 448 -17.36 13.26 -16.65
C TYR A 448 -17.51 14.78 -16.55
N ALA A 449 -18.12 15.35 -17.57
CA ALA A 449 -18.58 16.73 -17.55
C ALA A 449 -19.81 16.85 -16.63
N LEU A 450 -19.84 17.89 -15.81
CA LEU A 450 -21.03 18.27 -15.07
C LEU A 450 -21.95 19.14 -15.96
N PRO A 451 -23.26 18.85 -16.07
CA PRO A 451 -24.18 19.62 -16.89
C PRO A 451 -24.24 21.10 -16.48
N LYS A 452 -24.46 21.99 -17.44
CA LYS A 452 -24.66 23.41 -17.14
C LYS A 452 -25.86 23.59 -16.19
N GLY A 453 -25.64 24.25 -15.07
CA GLY A 453 -26.67 24.47 -14.04
C GLY A 453 -26.85 23.32 -13.02
N SER A 454 -26.13 22.20 -13.17
CA SER A 454 -26.08 21.16 -12.13
C SER A 454 -25.24 21.57 -10.92
N TRP A 455 -24.58 22.71 -10.97
CA TRP A 455 -23.84 23.26 -9.85
C TRP A 455 -23.80 24.79 -9.89
N THR A 456 -23.49 25.41 -8.74
CA THR A 456 -23.33 26.85 -8.58
C THR A 456 -22.18 27.15 -7.62
N GLN A 457 -21.38 28.17 -7.93
CA GLN A 457 -20.38 28.75 -7.03
C GLN A 457 -20.90 30.06 -6.40
N SER A 458 -20.64 30.26 -5.11
CA SER A 458 -20.89 31.52 -4.39
C SER A 458 -19.80 31.79 -3.34
N GLU A 459 -19.87 32.93 -2.65
CA GLU A 459 -19.01 33.23 -1.49
C GLU A 459 -19.19 32.22 -0.33
N LYS A 460 -20.35 31.55 -0.26
CA LYS A 460 -20.67 30.55 0.78
C LYS A 460 -20.24 29.12 0.38
N GLY A 461 -19.48 28.98 -0.70
CA GLY A 461 -19.03 27.72 -1.27
C GLY A 461 -19.82 27.29 -2.51
N ALA A 462 -19.71 26.00 -2.85
CA ALA A 462 -20.28 25.40 -4.03
C ALA A 462 -21.44 24.45 -3.69
N VAL A 463 -22.48 24.45 -4.53
CA VAL A 463 -23.61 23.51 -4.43
C VAL A 463 -23.67 22.73 -5.72
N PHE A 464 -23.67 21.40 -5.60
CA PHE A 464 -23.83 20.44 -6.69
C PHE A 464 -25.17 19.74 -6.54
N ARG A 465 -25.91 19.57 -7.64
CA ARG A 465 -27.25 19.01 -7.68
C ARG A 465 -27.23 17.69 -8.41
N ALA A 466 -27.98 16.72 -7.88
CA ALA A 466 -28.12 15.39 -8.48
C ALA A 466 -26.77 14.73 -8.83
N VAL A 467 -25.80 14.83 -7.91
CA VAL A 467 -24.50 14.15 -8.04
C VAL A 467 -24.73 12.64 -7.91
N PRO A 468 -24.30 11.81 -8.87
CA PRO A 468 -24.37 10.36 -8.72
C PRO A 468 -23.30 9.88 -7.74
N ILE A 469 -23.74 9.20 -6.69
CA ILE A 469 -22.91 8.64 -5.62
C ILE A 469 -23.19 7.14 -5.52
N TYR A 470 -22.16 6.34 -5.28
CA TYR A 470 -22.27 4.93 -4.97
C TYR A 470 -21.20 4.52 -3.93
N ASP A 471 -21.05 3.23 -3.69
CA ASP A 471 -20.19 2.65 -2.67
C ASP A 471 -18.71 2.50 -3.08
N SER A 472 -18.26 3.32 -4.04
CA SER A 472 -16.88 3.49 -4.46
C SER A 472 -16.55 4.98 -4.53
N PRO A 473 -15.28 5.39 -4.33
CA PRO A 473 -14.91 6.80 -4.36
C PRO A 473 -15.22 7.48 -5.68
N MET A 474 -15.98 8.57 -5.57
CA MET A 474 -16.19 9.58 -6.58
C MET A 474 -15.41 10.83 -6.18
N LEU A 475 -14.98 11.64 -7.15
CA LEU A 475 -14.41 12.96 -6.88
C LEU A 475 -15.24 14.05 -7.54
N ILE A 476 -15.55 15.11 -6.79
CA ILE A 476 -15.85 16.42 -7.35
C ILE A 476 -14.52 17.17 -7.36
N ALA A 477 -13.98 17.43 -8.54
CA ALA A 477 -12.63 17.98 -8.68
C ALA A 477 -12.64 19.19 -9.60
N GLU A 478 -11.84 20.20 -9.27
CA GLU A 478 -11.45 21.23 -10.23
C GLU A 478 -10.65 20.55 -11.35
N LYS A 479 -11.04 20.78 -12.61
CA LYS A 479 -10.44 20.07 -13.74
C LYS A 479 -8.93 20.28 -13.84
N SER A 480 -8.45 21.48 -13.50
CA SER A 480 -7.02 21.80 -13.49
C SER A 480 -6.22 21.04 -12.42
N ALA A 481 -6.89 20.45 -11.42
CA ALA A 481 -6.26 19.61 -10.40
C ALA A 481 -5.98 18.18 -10.88
N LEU A 482 -6.53 17.78 -12.03
CA LEU A 482 -6.42 16.42 -12.53
C LEU A 482 -5.34 16.30 -13.61
N PRO A 483 -4.55 15.22 -13.60
CA PRO A 483 -3.69 14.90 -14.74
C PRO A 483 -4.57 14.33 -15.87
N LEU A 484 -5.02 15.21 -16.76
CA LEU A 484 -5.72 14.84 -17.99
C LEU A 484 -4.74 14.82 -19.17
N PRO A 485 -4.89 13.88 -20.12
CA PRO A 485 -4.01 13.76 -21.28
C PRO A 485 -4.10 14.94 -22.25
#